data_AF-A0A1N6R9P5-F1
#
_entry.id   AF-A0A1N6R9P5-F1
#
_cell.length_a   1.000
_cell.length_b   1.000
_cell.length_c   1.000
_cell.angle_alpha   90.00
_cell.angle_beta   90.00
_cell.angle_gamma   90.00
#
_symmetry.space_group_name_H-M   'P 1'
#
loop_
_entity.id
_entity.type
_entity.pdbx_description
1 polymer ?
#
loop_
_entity_poly.entity_id
_entity_poly.type
_entity_poly.pdbx_seq_one_letter_code
_entity_poly.pdbx_strand_id
1 'polypeptide(L)'
;MRSFGQETLKAVDDLVEIGGFASADEAVLAAIGAWHQAADDPAQRLEAIRLRVRRSIDDPRASLSIDEVDAALDEMMAEARPVSGRAAR
;
A
#
# COMPACT_ATOMS: atom_id res chain seq x y z
N MET A 1 17.98 -5.92 30.63
CA MET A 1 17.21 -6.58 29.57
C MET A 1 15.74 -6.44 29.92
N ARG A 2 14.90 -5.80 29.10
CA ARG A 2 13.45 -5.80 29.37
C ARG A 2 12.92 -7.20 29.07
N SER A 3 12.29 -7.82 30.05
CA SER A 3 11.59 -9.10 29.89
C SER A 3 10.30 -8.88 29.11
N PHE A 4 9.90 -9.87 28.31
CA PHE A 4 8.54 -9.94 27.81
C PHE A 4 7.55 -10.03 28.98
N GLY A 5 6.34 -9.49 28.78
CA GLY A 5 5.25 -9.64 29.73
C GLY A 5 4.71 -11.07 29.75
N GLN A 6 4.11 -11.48 30.87
CA GLN A 6 3.53 -12.83 31.03
C GLN A 6 2.50 -13.16 29.95
N GLU A 7 1.67 -12.19 29.55
CA GLU A 7 0.71 -12.39 28.45
C GLU A 7 1.37 -12.64 27.10
N THR A 8 2.49 -11.97 26.82
CA THR A 8 3.22 -12.13 25.55
C THR A 8 3.87 -13.51 25.48
N LEU A 9 4.45 -13.98 26.59
CA LEU A 9 5.03 -15.32 26.68
C LEU A 9 3.95 -16.39 26.49
N LYS A 10 2.80 -16.24 27.15
CA LYS A 10 1.67 -17.15 26.98
C LYS A 10 1.19 -17.20 25.53
N ALA A 11 1.04 -16.06 24.87
CA ALA A 11 0.60 -16.02 23.48
C ALA A 11 1.61 -16.71 22.53
N VAL A 12 2.91 -16.62 22.82
CA VAL A 12 3.94 -17.32 22.05
C VAL A 12 3.87 -18.83 22.29
N ASP A 13 3.69 -19.26 23.55
CA ASP A 13 3.54 -20.68 23.89
C ASP A 13 2.28 -21.27 23.25
N ASP A 14 1.14 -20.58 23.31
CA ASP A 14 -0.12 -21.01 22.67
C ASP A 14 0.07 -21.22 21.15
N LEU A 15 0.84 -20.37 20.48
CA LEU A 15 1.14 -20.49 19.04
C LEU A 15 2.02 -21.70 18.71
N VAL A 16 2.91 -22.09 19.62
CA VAL A 16 3.73 -23.30 19.48
C VAL A 16 2.90 -24.55 19.77
N GLU A 17 2.07 -24.52 20.81
CA GLU A 17 1.21 -25.65 21.20
C GLU A 17 0.22 -26.05 20.11
N ILE A 18 -0.36 -25.09 19.39
CA ILE A 18 -1.25 -25.36 18.24
C ILE A 18 -0.49 -25.80 16.97
N GLY A 19 0.84 -25.89 17.03
CA GLY A 19 1.70 -26.26 15.91
C GLY A 19 1.87 -25.15 14.87
N GLY A 20 1.60 -23.90 15.23
CA GLY A 20 1.80 -22.74 14.35
C GLY A 20 3.28 -22.43 14.10
N PHE A 21 4.15 -22.78 15.04
CA PHE A 21 5.60 -22.68 14.95
C PHE A 21 6.27 -23.86 15.68
N ALA A 22 7.48 -24.26 15.26
CA ALA A 22 8.23 -25.34 15.89
C ALA A 22 8.91 -24.91 17.21
N SER A 23 9.02 -23.60 17.46
CA SER A 23 9.58 -23.04 18.69
C SER A 23 9.14 -21.60 18.95
N ALA A 24 9.31 -21.15 20.20
CA ALA A 24 9.08 -19.77 20.60
C ALA A 24 10.00 -18.78 19.86
N ASP A 25 11.28 -19.14 19.66
CA ASP A 25 12.23 -18.32 18.91
C ASP A 25 11.80 -18.12 17.45
N GLU A 26 11.30 -19.19 16.81
CA GLU A 26 10.76 -19.11 15.46
C GLU A 26 9.53 -18.20 15.39
N ALA A 27 8.59 -18.32 16.34
CA ALA A 27 7.41 -17.47 16.43
C ALA A 27 7.79 -15.98 16.58
N VAL A 28 8.79 -15.68 17.42
CA VAL A 28 9.27 -14.30 17.63
C VAL A 28 9.97 -13.75 16.40
N LEU A 29 10.84 -14.54 15.75
CA LEU A 29 11.50 -14.13 14.50
C LEU A 29 10.49 -13.88 13.38
N ALA A 30 9.46 -14.72 13.26
CA ALA A 30 8.38 -14.55 12.31
C ALA A 30 7.58 -13.26 12.57
N ALA A 31 7.29 -12.95 13.83
CA ALA A 31 6.62 -11.71 14.22
C ALA A 31 7.46 -10.46 13.87
N ILE A 32 8.78 -10.52 14.10
CA ILE A 32 9.72 -9.45 13.71
C ILE A 32 9.72 -9.27 12.18
N GLY A 33 9.78 -10.37 11.43
CA GLY A 33 9.73 -10.32 9.96
C GLY A 33 8.42 -9.72 9.44
N ALA A 34 7.29 -10.13 10.01
CA ALA A 34 5.97 -9.57 9.66
C ALA A 34 5.89 -8.07 9.98
N TRP A 35 6.48 -7.64 11.10
CA TRP A 35 6.55 -6.23 11.45
C TRP A 35 7.40 -5.42 10.48
N HIS A 36 8.56 -5.93 10.06
CA HIS A 36 9.40 -5.28 9.04
C HIS A 36 8.65 -5.13 7.72
N GLN A 37 8.00 -6.19 7.24
CA GLN A 37 7.20 -6.14 6.02
C GLN A 37 6.05 -5.12 6.13
N ALA A 38 5.37 -5.08 7.29
CA ALA A 38 4.29 -4.13 7.56
C ALA A 38 4.80 -2.69 7.76
N ALA A 39 6.07 -2.48 8.09
CA ALA A 39 6.69 -1.16 8.17
C ALA A 39 7.19 -0.66 6.80
N ASP A 40 7.64 -1.59 5.95
CA ASP A 40 8.10 -1.29 4.60
C ASP A 40 6.97 -0.84 3.66
N ASP A 41 5.74 -1.35 3.82
CA ASP A 41 4.58 -0.96 3.01
C ASP A 41 4.16 0.53 3.22
N PRO A 42 3.96 1.02 4.45
CA PRO A 42 3.74 2.45 4.73
C PRO A 42 4.88 3.35 4.24
N ALA A 43 6.13 2.92 4.38
CA ALA A 43 7.29 3.68 3.92
C ALA A 43 7.30 3.81 2.40
N GLN A 44 7.08 2.71 1.67
CA GLN A 44 6.96 2.71 0.21
C GLN A 44 5.78 3.56 -0.26
N ARG A 45 4.63 3.45 0.41
CA ARG A 45 3.45 4.27 0.11
C ARG A 45 3.73 5.76 0.32
N LEU A 46 4.42 6.11 1.39
CA LEU A 46 4.80 7.50 1.66
C LEU A 46 5.75 8.05 0.61
N GLU A 47 6.74 7.26 0.18
CA GLU A 47 7.66 7.64 -0.90
C GLU A 47 6.93 7.81 -2.24
N ALA A 48 5.98 6.92 -2.57
CA ALA A 48 5.16 7.06 -3.76
C ALA A 48 4.33 8.37 -3.74
N ILE A 49 3.78 8.73 -2.59
CA ILE A 49 3.06 10.00 -2.42
C ILE A 49 4.01 11.20 -2.57
N ARG A 50 5.16 11.18 -1.89
CA ARG A 50 6.18 12.24 -1.97
C ARG A 50 6.62 12.48 -3.41
N LEU A 51 6.86 11.41 -4.16
CA LEU A 51 7.25 11.50 -5.56
C LEU A 51 6.13 12.08 -6.44
N ARG A 52 4.87 11.68 -6.23
CA ARG A 52 3.73 12.24 -6.95
C ARG A 52 3.55 13.73 -6.67
N VAL A 53 3.69 14.14 -5.41
CA VAL A 53 3.63 15.56 -5.01
C VAL A 53 4.76 16.35 -5.66
N ARG A 54 6.00 15.85 -5.59
CA ARG A 54 7.16 16.50 -6.23
C ARG A 54 6.94 16.70 -7.73
N ARG A 55 6.48 15.65 -8.44
CA ARG A 55 6.16 15.73 -9.86
C ARG A 55 5.08 16.77 -10.17
N SER A 56 4.08 16.93 -9.29
CA SER A 56 3.03 17.93 -9.47
C SER A 56 3.52 19.35 -9.23
N ILE A 57 4.43 19.55 -8.28
CA ILE A 57 5.01 20.86 -7.96
C ILE A 57 5.99 21.28 -9.06
N ASP A 58 6.77 20.34 -9.56
CA ASP A 58 7.77 20.58 -10.60
C ASP A 58 7.18 20.51 -12.03
N ASP A 59 5.85 20.36 -12.17
CA ASP A 59 5.21 20.34 -13.50
C ASP A 59 5.30 21.74 -14.14
N PRO A 60 5.98 21.89 -15.31
CA PRO A 60 6.16 23.18 -15.95
C PRO A 60 4.90 23.68 -16.66
N ARG A 61 3.83 22.87 -16.76
CA ARG A 61 2.58 23.27 -17.41
C ARG A 61 1.87 24.36 -16.60
N ALA A 62 1.15 25.22 -17.31
CA ALA A 62 0.36 26.26 -16.66
C ALA A 62 -0.77 25.66 -15.82
N SER A 63 -1.09 26.31 -14.71
CA SER A 63 -2.27 25.99 -13.92
C SER A 63 -3.53 26.20 -14.76
N LEU A 64 -4.44 25.23 -14.73
CA LEU A 64 -5.74 25.31 -15.37
C LEU A 64 -6.82 25.68 -14.34
N SER A 65 -7.80 26.46 -14.77
CA SER A 65 -9.06 26.61 -14.06
C SER A 65 -9.90 25.34 -14.15
N ILE A 66 -10.89 25.21 -13.26
CA ILE A 66 -11.78 24.04 -13.27
C ILE A 66 -12.55 23.91 -14.59
N ASP A 67 -13.00 25.03 -15.16
CA ASP A 67 -13.75 25.06 -16.42
C ASP A 67 -12.87 24.58 -17.60
N GLU A 68 -11.58 24.94 -17.61
CA GLU A 68 -10.62 24.47 -18.62
C GLU A 68 -10.32 22.96 -18.46
N VAL A 69 -10.27 22.47 -17.22
CA VAL A 69 -10.11 21.03 -16.95
C VAL A 69 -11.33 20.26 -17.44
N ASP A 70 -12.54 20.72 -17.12
CA ASP A 70 -13.78 20.06 -17.53
C ASP A 70 -13.90 19.99 -19.05
N ALA A 71 -13.62 21.09 -19.75
CA ALA A 71 -13.62 21.12 -21.21
C ALA A 71 -12.61 20.14 -21.83
N ALA A 72 -11.38 20.08 -21.28
CA ALA A 72 -10.35 19.16 -21.76
C ALA A 72 -10.71 17.68 -21.50
N LEU A 73 -11.37 17.39 -20.38
CA LEU A 73 -11.84 16.04 -20.07
C LEU A 73 -13.01 15.62 -20.97
N ASP A 74 -13.96 16.52 -21.24
CA ASP A 74 -15.07 16.28 -22.17
C ASP A 74 -14.55 15.98 -23.58
N GLU A 75 -13.54 16.74 -24.06
CA GLU A 75 -12.88 16.50 -25.35
C GLU A 75 -12.20 15.13 -25.36
N MET A 76 -11.38 14.82 -24.34
CA MET A 76 -10.71 13.52 -24.22
C MET A 76 -11.71 12.35 -24.22
N MET A 77 -12.85 12.49 -23.54
CA MET A 77 -13.89 11.47 -23.47
C MET A 77 -14.65 11.33 -24.80
N ALA A 78 -14.87 12.41 -25.53
CA ALA A 78 -15.49 12.38 -26.86
C ALA A 78 -14.57 11.72 -27.90
N GLU A 79 -13.25 11.93 -27.80
CA GLU A 79 -12.23 11.28 -28.63
C GLU A 79 -12.07 9.79 -28.31
N ALA A 80 -12.29 9.40 -27.04
CA ALA A 80 -12.36 8.02 -26.59
C ALA A 80 -13.64 7.35 -27.11
N ARG A 81 -13.73 7.15 -28.43
CA ARG A 81 -14.79 6.37 -29.10
C ARG A 81 -15.03 5.06 -28.33
N PRO A 82 -16.28 4.63 -28.12
CA PRO A 82 -16.52 3.34 -27.50
C PRO A 82 -15.82 2.25 -28.34
N VAL A 83 -15.01 1.43 -27.69
CA VAL A 83 -14.52 0.16 -28.25
C VAL A 83 -15.76 -0.74 -28.41
N SER A 84 -16.51 -0.53 -29.47
CA SER A 84 -17.60 -1.40 -29.90
C SER A 84 -16.97 -2.66 -30.46
N GLY A 85 -16.68 -3.64 -29.60
CA GLY A 85 -16.00 -4.85 -30.03
C GLY A 85 -15.89 -6.02 -29.07
N ARG A 86 -16.51 -6.01 -27.88
CA ARG A 86 -16.48 -7.20 -26.99
C ARG A 86 -17.82 -7.60 -26.36
N ALA A 87 -18.91 -7.37 -27.09
CA ALA A 87 -20.21 -7.95 -26.73
C ALA A 87 -21.02 -8.26 -27.99
N ALA A 88 -20.51 -9.16 -28.83
CA ALA A 88 -21.32 -9.93 -29.76
C ALA A 88 -20.58 -11.19 -30.17
N ARG A 89 -21.08 -12.32 -29.63
CA ARG A 89 -20.71 -13.73 -29.85
C ARG A 89 -19.58 -14.29 -29.01
#